data_AF-A0A4R8RF70-F1
#
_entry.id   AF-A0A4R8RF70-F1
#
_cell.length_a   1.000
_cell.length_b   1.000
_cell.length_c   1.000
_cell.angle_alpha   90.00
_cell.angle_beta   90.00
_cell.angle_gamma   90.00
#
_symmetry.space_group_name_H-M   'P 1'
#
loop_
_entity.id
_entity.type
_entity.pdbx_description
1 polymer ?
#
loop_
_entity_poly.entity_id
_entity_poly.type
_entity_poly.pdbx_seq_one_letter_code
_entity_poly.pdbx_strand_id
1 'polypeptide(L)'
;MALDPSIIAIFGEVPAGVDLGEHKVIGYNASVCVVLGLAAISVALRFYVRSIKGAKIWHDDYVILISVIVFAEPFIYAAAVTSTKISILLLYRRLFDAKTGLSRLYTALFWTATFLTTIYPFVQWVGTALSCSPVSYFWNQYLGARGSCINGGLFFFTSGIVNMLDDIVILLVPVPRIWELQMNKRTKFSIFGIMLLGGL
;
A
#
# COMPACT_ATOMS: atom_id res chain seq x y z
N MET A 1 21.31 18.47 9.41
CA MET A 1 20.80 18.66 8.03
C MET A 1 20.10 19.99 8.02
N ALA A 2 20.56 20.98 7.23
CA ALA A 2 19.85 22.26 7.16
C ALA A 2 18.54 22.03 6.37
N LEU A 3 17.40 22.44 6.94
CA LEU A 3 16.10 22.32 6.29
C LEU A 3 16.01 23.32 5.14
N ASP A 4 15.44 22.87 4.02
CA ASP A 4 15.21 23.71 2.85
C ASP A 4 14.25 24.87 3.20
N PRO A 5 14.62 26.14 2.93
CA PRO A 5 13.77 27.29 3.18
C PRO A 5 12.37 27.19 2.55
N SER A 6 12.27 26.50 1.41
CA SER A 6 11.02 26.26 0.69
C SER A 6 10.03 25.42 1.50
N ILE A 7 10.55 24.43 2.25
CA ILE A 7 9.72 23.54 3.07
C ILE A 7 9.20 24.29 4.30
N ILE A 8 10.04 25.12 4.92
CA ILE A 8 9.67 25.95 6.07
C ILE A 8 8.59 26.97 5.67
N ALA A 9 8.65 27.53 4.46
CA ALA A 9 7.64 28.45 3.97
C ALA A 9 6.25 27.81 3.80
N ILE A 10 6.19 26.50 3.52
CA ILE A 10 4.92 25.76 3.32
C ILE A 10 4.38 25.21 4.65
N PHE A 11 5.25 24.66 5.49
CA PHE A 11 4.85 23.87 6.65
C PHE A 11 5.12 24.55 8.01
N GLY A 12 5.81 25.69 8.02
CA GLY A 12 6.21 26.41 9.24
C GLY A 12 7.51 25.89 9.86
N GLU A 13 7.93 26.53 10.95
CA GLU A 13 9.11 26.09 11.72
C GLU A 13 8.85 24.77 12.47
N VAL A 14 9.89 23.95 12.58
CA VAL A 14 9.81 22.66 13.27
C VAL A 14 9.57 22.89 14.76
N PRO A 15 8.55 22.26 15.37
CA PRO A 15 8.31 22.35 16.81
C PRO A 15 9.53 21.86 17.61
N ALA A 16 9.88 22.57 18.67
CA ALA A 16 11.03 22.22 19.52
C ALA A 16 10.92 20.78 20.05
N GLY A 17 11.99 19.98 19.88
CA GLY A 17 12.07 18.60 20.35
C GLY A 17 11.69 17.52 19.32
N VAL A 18 11.33 17.89 18.10
CA VAL A 18 11.05 16.92 17.02
C VAL A 18 12.34 16.67 16.21
N ASP A 19 12.95 15.51 16.42
CA ASP A 19 14.10 15.06 15.63
C ASP A 19 13.64 14.42 14.30
N LEU A 20 13.99 15.06 13.18
CA LEU A 20 13.65 14.61 11.84
C LEU A 20 14.63 13.56 11.27
N GLY A 21 15.76 13.32 11.95
CA GLY A 21 16.73 12.28 11.58
C GLY A 21 16.36 10.88 12.10
N GLU A 22 15.39 10.80 13.00
CA GLU A 22 14.95 9.54 13.61
C GLU A 22 13.95 8.80 12.68
N HIS A 23 14.43 7.79 11.95
CA HIS A 23 13.59 6.93 11.11
C HIS A 23 12.67 6.02 11.95
N LYS A 24 11.58 6.58 12.48
CA LYS A 24 10.57 5.83 13.27
C LYS A 24 9.70 4.88 12.45
N VAL A 25 9.83 4.88 11.13
CA VAL A 25 9.03 4.08 10.20
C VAL A 25 9.08 2.58 10.52
N ILE A 26 10.27 2.05 10.82
CA ILE A 26 10.45 0.63 11.16
C ILE A 26 9.76 0.31 12.50
N GLY A 27 9.90 1.21 13.48
CA GLY A 27 9.24 1.08 14.78
C GLY A 27 7.71 1.13 14.68
N TYR A 28 7.17 2.04 13.86
CA TYR A 28 5.74 2.13 13.61
C TYR A 28 5.21 0.88 12.91
N ASN A 29 5.86 0.40 11.85
CA ASN A 29 5.44 -0.82 11.16
C ASN A 29 5.46 -2.04 12.08
N ALA A 30 6.53 -2.21 12.87
CA ALA A 30 6.61 -3.28 13.85
C ALA A 30 5.49 -3.18 14.91
N SER A 31 5.21 -1.97 15.41
CA SER A 31 4.15 -1.74 16.38
C SER A 31 2.77 -2.09 15.82
N VAL A 32 2.50 -1.75 14.57
CA VAL A 32 1.21 -2.04 13.91
C VAL A 32 1.04 -3.54 13.70
N CYS A 33 2.07 -4.24 13.18
CA CYS A 33 2.01 -5.69 13.02
C CYS A 33 1.79 -6.42 14.34
N VAL A 34 2.46 -5.98 15.41
CA VAL A 34 2.29 -6.55 16.75
C VAL A 34 0.89 -6.27 17.31
N VAL A 35 0.39 -5.04 17.19
CA VAL A 35 -0.95 -4.67 17.69
C VAL A 35 -2.05 -5.41 16.91
N LEU A 36 -1.93 -5.52 15.59
CA LEU A 36 -2.85 -6.30 14.76
C LEU A 36 -2.81 -7.79 15.11
N GLY A 37 -1.62 -8.35 15.31
CA GLY A 37 -1.46 -9.74 15.72
C GLY A 37 -2.10 -10.01 17.08
N LEU A 38 -1.84 -9.15 18.07
CA LEU A 38 -2.44 -9.24 19.40
C LEU A 38 -3.97 -9.08 19.35
N ALA A 39 -4.49 -8.15 18.54
CA ALA A 39 -5.92 -7.95 18.36
C ALA A 39 -6.58 -9.19 17.72
N ALA A 40 -5.98 -9.76 16.67
CA ALA A 40 -6.47 -10.96 16.01
C ALA A 40 -6.47 -12.17 16.97
N ILE A 41 -5.39 -12.36 17.74
CA ILE A 41 -5.30 -13.41 18.76
C ILE A 41 -6.34 -13.20 19.85
N SER A 42 -6.52 -11.97 20.33
CA SER A 42 -7.52 -11.62 21.35
C SER A 42 -8.95 -11.94 20.88
N VAL A 43 -9.30 -11.57 19.65
CA VAL A 43 -10.59 -11.90 19.04
C VAL A 43 -10.74 -13.42 18.88
N ALA A 44 -9.74 -14.11 18.34
CA ALA A 44 -9.77 -15.56 18.16
C ALA A 44 -9.96 -16.30 19.50
N LEU A 45 -9.22 -15.91 20.54
CA LEU A 45 -9.36 -16.46 21.89
C LEU A 45 -10.76 -16.19 22.47
N ARG A 46 -11.33 -15.01 22.26
CA ARG A 46 -12.69 -14.66 22.71
C ARG A 46 -13.74 -15.58 22.08
N PHE A 47 -13.66 -15.82 20.77
CA PHE A 47 -14.56 -16.76 20.10
C PHE A 47 -14.31 -18.22 20.52
N TYR A 48 -13.05 -18.62 20.65
CA TYR A 48 -12.67 -19.97 21.08
C TYR A 48 -13.19 -20.30 22.49
N VAL A 49 -12.98 -19.42 23.47
CA VAL A 49 -13.47 -19.59 24.84
C VAL A 49 -15.00 -19.62 24.88
N ARG A 50 -15.68 -18.75 24.11
CA ARG A 50 -17.15 -18.75 24.04
C ARG A 50 -17.71 -20.03 23.41
N SER A 51 -17.03 -20.58 22.41
CA SER A 51 -17.38 -21.87 21.79
C SER A 51 -17.25 -23.04 22.76
N ILE A 52 -16.17 -23.09 23.57
CA ILE A 52 -15.99 -24.15 24.58
C ILE A 52 -17.01 -24.04 25.70
N LYS A 53 -17.34 -22.81 26.13
CA LYS A 53 -18.35 -22.58 27.17
C LYS A 53 -19.80 -22.68 26.68
N GLY A 54 -20.03 -22.94 25.38
CA GLY A 54 -21.36 -22.97 24.78
C GLY A 54 -22.12 -21.64 24.94
N ALA A 55 -21.40 -20.53 25.11
CA ALA A 55 -22.00 -19.22 25.35
C ALA A 55 -22.55 -18.66 24.04
N LYS A 56 -23.77 -18.10 24.09
CA LYS A 56 -24.38 -17.41 22.94
C LYS A 56 -23.52 -16.22 22.51
N ILE A 57 -23.29 -16.08 21.20
CA ILE A 57 -22.60 -14.94 20.59
C ILE A 57 -23.54 -13.73 20.64
N TRP A 58 -23.05 -12.59 21.13
CA TRP A 58 -23.82 -11.35 21.25
C TRP A 58 -23.31 -10.30 20.26
N HIS A 59 -24.06 -9.21 20.09
CA HIS A 59 -23.72 -8.14 19.14
C HIS A 59 -22.30 -7.59 19.33
N ASP A 60 -21.79 -7.53 20.56
CA ASP A 60 -20.42 -7.10 20.85
C ASP A 60 -19.34 -7.95 20.16
N ASP A 61 -19.57 -9.26 19.99
CA ASP A 61 -18.65 -10.16 19.29
C ASP A 61 -18.58 -9.86 17.80
N TYR A 62 -19.73 -9.55 17.19
CA TYR A 62 -19.78 -9.16 15.79
C TYR A 62 -19.15 -7.79 15.58
N VAL A 63 -19.40 -6.83 16.47
CA VAL A 63 -18.83 -5.48 16.38
C VAL A 63 -17.30 -5.51 16.51
N ILE A 64 -16.74 -6.28 17.46
CA ILE A 64 -15.28 -6.38 17.59
C ILE A 64 -14.63 -7.10 16.40
N LEU A 65 -15.27 -8.14 15.86
CA LEU A 65 -14.81 -8.85 14.67
C LEU A 65 -14.80 -7.95 13.44
N ILE A 66 -15.90 -7.25 13.18
CA ILE A 66 -16.02 -6.31 12.05
C ILE A 66 -14.99 -5.19 12.19
N SER A 67 -14.81 -4.64 13.39
CA SER A 67 -13.85 -3.56 13.63
C SER A 67 -12.41 -3.98 13.32
N VAL A 68 -12.00 -5.19 13.73
CA VAL A 68 -10.67 -5.72 13.41
C VAL A 68 -10.51 -5.97 11.91
N ILE A 69 -11.53 -6.52 11.24
CA ILE A 69 -11.50 -6.75 9.80
C ILE A 69 -11.35 -5.44 9.03
N VAL A 70 -12.19 -4.44 9.34
CA VAL A 70 -12.17 -3.13 8.66
C VAL A 70 -10.85 -2.41 8.89
N PHE A 71 -10.25 -2.53 10.08
CA PHE A 71 -8.95 -1.92 10.35
C PHE A 71 -7.78 -2.64 9.66
N ALA A 72 -7.86 -3.97 9.51
CA ALA A 72 -6.84 -4.76 8.83
C ALA A 72 -6.91 -4.68 7.29
N GLU A 73 -8.09 -4.38 6.74
CA GLU A 73 -8.37 -4.37 5.30
C GLU A 73 -7.38 -3.52 4.49
N PRO A 74 -7.05 -2.26 4.85
CA PRO A 74 -6.14 -1.44 4.05
C PRO A 74 -4.73 -2.02 3.96
N PHE A 75 -4.28 -2.68 5.03
CA PHE A 75 -2.95 -3.28 5.09
C PHE A 75 -2.86 -4.51 4.19
N ILE A 76 -3.86 -5.37 4.27
CA ILE A 76 -3.95 -6.61 3.48
C ILE A 76 -4.16 -6.27 2.00
N TYR A 77 -5.06 -5.33 1.69
CA TYR A 77 -5.32 -4.87 0.34
C TYR A 77 -4.05 -4.32 -0.32
N ALA A 78 -3.34 -3.41 0.35
CA ALA A 78 -2.11 -2.82 -0.17
C ALA A 78 -1.02 -3.88 -0.43
N ALA A 79 -0.88 -4.86 0.47
CA ALA A 79 0.07 -5.97 0.30
C ALA A 79 -0.29 -6.86 -0.90
N ALA A 80 -1.58 -7.23 -1.02
CA ALA A 80 -2.07 -8.09 -2.09
C ALA A 80 -1.86 -7.43 -3.46
N VAL A 81 -2.31 -6.18 -3.63
CA VAL A 81 -2.15 -5.42 -4.88
C VAL A 81 -0.69 -5.29 -5.28
N THR A 82 0.18 -4.93 -4.33
CA THR A 82 1.63 -4.81 -4.58
C THR A 82 2.22 -6.15 -5.04
N SER A 83 1.86 -7.25 -4.39
CA SER A 83 2.38 -8.58 -4.74
C SER A 83 2.01 -9.01 -6.16
N THR A 84 0.76 -8.72 -6.59
CA THR A 84 0.31 -8.98 -7.96
C THR A 84 1.10 -8.16 -8.97
N LYS A 85 1.29 -6.86 -8.71
CA LYS A 85 2.05 -5.95 -9.60
C LYS A 85 3.52 -6.35 -9.73
N ILE A 86 4.16 -6.71 -8.61
CA ILE A 86 5.54 -7.23 -8.62
C ILE A 86 5.63 -8.52 -9.45
N SER A 87 4.65 -9.43 -9.32
CA SER A 87 4.59 -10.65 -10.13
C SER A 87 4.54 -10.36 -11.64
N ILE A 88 3.73 -9.37 -12.05
CA ILE A 88 3.65 -8.92 -13.45
C ILE A 88 4.98 -8.34 -13.92
N LEU A 89 5.62 -7.49 -13.12
CA LEU A 89 6.93 -6.92 -13.44
C LEU A 89 7.99 -8.02 -13.59
N LEU A 90 8.03 -9.00 -12.68
CA LEU A 90 8.93 -10.15 -12.77
C LEU A 90 8.65 -11.01 -14.01
N LEU A 91 7.38 -11.15 -14.41
CA LEU A 91 7.00 -11.81 -15.65
C LEU A 91 7.53 -11.06 -16.88
N TYR A 92 7.39 -9.73 -16.94
CA TYR A 92 7.95 -8.92 -18.02
C TYR A 92 9.47 -9.06 -18.08
N ARG A 93 10.13 -8.99 -16.93
CA ARG A 93 11.57 -9.22 -16.84
C ARG A 93 11.95 -10.58 -17.42
N ARG A 94 11.29 -11.65 -17.00
CA ARG A 94 11.55 -13.01 -17.49
C ARG A 94 11.34 -13.15 -19.01
N LEU A 95 10.31 -12.52 -19.56
CA LEU A 95 9.98 -12.59 -20.98
C LEU A 95 11.00 -11.83 -21.86
N PHE A 96 11.44 -10.66 -21.41
CA PHE A 96 12.26 -9.74 -22.21
C PHE A 96 13.78 -9.80 -21.90
N ASP A 97 14.22 -10.29 -20.73
CA ASP A 97 15.66 -10.56 -20.45
C ASP A 97 16.19 -11.75 -21.26
N ALA A 98 15.35 -12.74 -21.54
CA ALA A 98 15.81 -14.03 -22.07
C ALA A 98 16.25 -14.01 -23.55
N LYS A 99 15.96 -12.95 -24.32
CA LYS A 99 16.05 -13.01 -25.79
C LYS A 99 16.81 -11.87 -26.48
N THR A 100 17.13 -10.77 -25.81
CA THR A 100 17.76 -9.62 -26.48
C THR A 100 18.33 -8.66 -25.41
N GLY A 101 19.54 -8.13 -25.58
CA GLY A 101 20.16 -7.23 -24.58
C GLY A 101 19.27 -6.05 -24.16
N LEU A 102 19.38 -5.59 -22.91
CA LEU A 102 18.46 -4.60 -22.32
C LEU A 102 18.59 -3.21 -22.98
N SER A 103 17.51 -2.73 -23.59
CA SER A 103 17.37 -1.33 -24.01
C SER A 103 17.37 -0.41 -22.78
N ARG A 104 18.12 0.71 -22.83
CA ARG A 104 18.21 1.67 -21.71
C ARG A 104 16.84 2.19 -21.28
N LEU A 105 15.93 2.38 -22.25
CA LEU A 105 14.57 2.86 -21.99
C LEU A 105 13.74 1.83 -21.23
N TYR A 106 13.81 0.55 -21.62
CA TYR A 106 13.14 -0.54 -20.91
C TYR A 106 13.63 -0.68 -19.47
N THR A 107 14.95 -0.65 -19.27
CA THR A 107 15.55 -0.73 -17.93
C THR A 107 15.09 0.43 -17.06
N ALA A 108 15.06 1.66 -17.60
CA ALA A 108 14.57 2.83 -16.88
C ALA A 108 13.10 2.66 -16.47
N LEU A 109 12.20 2.34 -17.41
CA LEU A 109 10.77 2.16 -17.13
C LEU A 109 10.51 1.04 -16.13
N PHE A 110 11.21 -0.09 -16.26
CA PHE A 110 11.09 -1.23 -15.34
C PHE A 110 11.45 -0.83 -13.90
N TRP A 111 12.58 -0.14 -13.70
CA TRP A 111 13.00 0.29 -12.37
C TRP A 111 12.09 1.39 -11.81
N THR A 112 11.60 2.31 -12.65
CA THR A 112 10.62 3.31 -12.24
C THR A 112 9.31 2.65 -11.77
N ALA A 113 8.76 1.71 -12.55
CA ALA A 113 7.56 0.98 -12.17
C ALA A 113 7.77 0.18 -10.87
N THR A 114 8.89 -0.53 -10.76
CA THR A 114 9.22 -1.30 -9.54
C THR A 114 9.31 -0.40 -8.32
N PHE A 115 9.91 0.78 -8.45
CA PHE A 115 10.01 1.74 -7.36
C PHE A 115 8.62 2.26 -6.94
N LEU A 116 7.78 2.69 -7.90
CA LEU A 116 6.43 3.20 -7.63
C LEU A 116 5.52 2.14 -6.98
N THR A 117 5.52 0.92 -7.51
CA THR A 117 4.77 -0.20 -6.92
C THR A 117 5.25 -0.52 -5.51
N THR A 118 6.57 -0.50 -5.26
CA THR A 118 7.12 -0.86 -3.95
C THR A 118 6.85 0.21 -2.89
N ILE A 119 6.84 1.50 -3.25
CA ILE A 119 6.61 2.60 -2.28
C ILE A 119 5.14 2.70 -1.86
N TYR A 120 4.20 2.35 -2.76
CA TYR A 120 2.76 2.42 -2.53
C TYR A 120 2.27 1.78 -1.20
N PRO A 121 2.59 0.51 -0.87
CA PRO A 121 2.11 -0.11 0.36
C PRO A 121 2.67 0.57 1.61
N PHE A 122 3.90 1.11 1.57
CA PHE A 122 4.46 1.83 2.72
C PHE A 122 3.69 3.12 3.00
N VAL A 123 3.34 3.88 1.95
CA VAL A 123 2.53 5.08 2.10
C VAL A 123 1.18 4.74 2.71
N GLN A 124 0.56 3.64 2.25
CA GLN A 124 -0.73 3.21 2.79
C GLN A 124 -0.64 2.77 4.26
N TRP A 125 0.32 1.93 4.60
CA TRP A 125 0.49 1.44 5.96
C TRP A 125 0.78 2.58 6.95
N VAL A 126 1.68 3.49 6.59
CA VAL A 126 2.03 4.63 7.44
C VAL A 126 0.86 5.61 7.53
N GLY A 127 0.23 5.95 6.41
CA GLY A 127 -0.89 6.89 6.38
C GLY A 127 -2.10 6.40 7.17
N THR A 128 -2.40 5.10 7.11
CA THR A 128 -3.47 4.48 7.89
C THR A 128 -3.10 4.40 9.38
N ALA A 129 -1.86 4.00 9.70
CA ALA A 129 -1.39 3.90 11.09
C ALA A 129 -1.30 5.25 11.81
N LEU A 130 -0.95 6.31 11.09
CA LEU A 130 -0.79 7.68 11.60
C LEU A 130 -1.95 8.59 11.16
N SER A 131 -3.11 8.00 10.89
CA SER A 131 -4.29 8.72 10.39
C SER A 131 -4.81 9.79 11.35
N CYS A 132 -4.47 9.73 12.64
CA CYS A 132 -4.88 10.72 13.64
C CYS A 132 -3.69 11.27 14.43
N SER A 133 -3.79 12.54 14.83
CA SER A 133 -2.85 13.22 15.72
C SER A 133 -3.57 13.70 16.99
N PRO A 134 -3.21 13.17 18.19
CA PRO A 134 -2.32 12.03 18.43
C PRO A 134 -2.93 10.70 17.96
N VAL A 135 -2.12 9.66 17.73
CA VAL A 135 -2.60 8.33 17.25
C VAL A 135 -3.67 7.72 18.16
N SER A 136 -3.57 7.98 19.47
CA SER A 136 -4.56 7.53 20.47
C SER A 136 -5.96 8.14 20.26
N TYR A 137 -6.06 9.26 19.52
CA TYR A 137 -7.33 9.91 19.22
C TYR A 137 -8.25 9.03 18.37
N PHE A 138 -7.71 8.19 17.47
CA PHE A 138 -8.50 7.28 16.65
C PHE A 138 -9.44 6.39 17.49
N TRP A 139 -8.94 5.88 18.62
CA TRP A 139 -9.70 5.00 19.51
C TRP A 139 -10.57 5.77 20.51
N ASN A 140 -10.13 6.97 20.92
CA ASN A 140 -10.77 7.75 21.99
C ASN A 140 -11.66 8.90 21.49
N GLN A 141 -11.85 9.05 20.19
CA GLN A 141 -12.64 10.14 19.60
C GLN A 141 -14.08 10.19 20.13
N TYR A 142 -14.68 9.04 20.43
CA TYR A 142 -16.03 8.92 20.97
C TYR A 142 -16.09 9.09 22.51
N LEU A 143 -14.94 9.13 23.17
CA LEU A 143 -14.81 9.30 24.63
C LEU A 143 -14.53 10.76 25.02
N GLY A 144 -14.60 11.70 24.07
CA GLY A 144 -14.37 13.13 24.31
C GLY A 144 -12.89 13.55 24.31
N ALA A 145 -11.98 12.72 23.78
CA ALA A 145 -10.60 13.12 23.56
C ALA A 145 -10.50 14.30 22.58
N ARG A 146 -9.40 15.06 22.64
CA ARG A 146 -9.11 16.14 21.68
C ARG A 146 -8.05 15.67 20.69
N GLY A 147 -8.30 15.90 19.41
CA GLY A 147 -7.39 15.53 18.32
C GLY A 147 -8.02 15.82 16.96
N SER A 148 -7.27 15.52 15.91
CA SER A 148 -7.74 15.61 14.52
C SER A 148 -7.27 14.39 13.74
N CYS A 149 -8.08 13.95 12.77
CA CYS A 149 -7.75 12.86 11.87
C CYS A 149 -7.76 13.35 10.41
N ILE A 150 -6.97 12.70 9.57
CA ILE A 150 -7.01 12.91 8.13
C ILE A 150 -8.39 12.50 7.59
N ASN A 151 -8.81 13.12 6.49
CA ASN A 151 -10.03 12.71 5.80
C ASN A 151 -9.80 11.35 5.12
N GLY A 152 -10.27 10.27 5.73
CA GLY A 152 -10.12 8.92 5.21
C GLY A 152 -10.69 8.75 3.80
N GLY A 153 -11.84 9.36 3.52
CA GLY A 153 -12.44 9.30 2.17
C GLY A 153 -11.54 9.91 1.10
N LEU A 154 -10.98 11.10 1.37
CA LEU A 154 -10.03 11.75 0.46
C LEU A 154 -8.73 10.95 0.33
N PHE A 155 -8.24 10.38 1.43
CA PHE A 155 -7.01 9.59 1.45
C PHE A 155 -7.13 8.29 0.63
N PHE A 156 -8.22 7.54 0.79
CA PHE A 156 -8.45 6.33 0.00
C PHE A 156 -8.78 6.64 -1.45
N PHE A 157 -9.51 7.73 -1.72
CA PHE A 157 -9.80 8.18 -3.09
C PHE A 157 -8.52 8.53 -3.85
N THR A 158 -7.65 9.35 -3.26
CA THR A 158 -6.36 9.71 -3.87
C THR A 158 -5.45 8.49 -4.02
N SER A 159 -5.40 7.58 -3.03
CA SER A 159 -4.68 6.32 -3.13
C SER A 159 -5.17 5.45 -4.30
N GLY A 160 -6.49 5.40 -4.54
CA GLY A 160 -7.08 4.70 -5.67
C GLY A 160 -6.61 5.25 -7.02
N ILE A 161 -6.55 6.58 -7.16
CA ILE A 161 -6.02 7.23 -8.37
C ILE A 161 -4.56 6.86 -8.58
N VAL A 162 -3.72 6.95 -7.54
CA VAL A 162 -2.30 6.58 -7.63
C VAL A 162 -2.13 5.12 -8.02
N ASN A 163 -2.93 4.22 -7.43
CA ASN A 163 -2.89 2.80 -7.75
C ASN A 163 -3.24 2.53 -9.22
N MET A 164 -4.27 3.20 -9.75
CA MET A 164 -4.66 3.12 -11.15
C MET A 164 -3.58 3.67 -12.10
N LEU A 165 -2.93 4.78 -11.74
CA LEU A 165 -1.83 5.33 -12.53
C LEU A 165 -0.64 4.37 -12.59
N ASP A 166 -0.34 3.68 -11.49
CA ASP A 166 0.71 2.67 -11.44
C ASP A 166 0.40 1.48 -12.36
N ASP A 167 -0.87 1.08 -12.51
CA ASP A 167 -1.29 0.06 -13.49
C ASP A 167 -0.96 0.49 -14.93
N ILE A 168 -1.23 1.76 -15.27
CA ILE A 168 -0.89 2.33 -16.59
C ILE A 168 0.63 2.30 -16.80
N VAL A 169 1.42 2.69 -15.80
CA VAL A 169 2.88 2.68 -15.89
C VAL A 169 3.39 1.27 -16.14
N ILE A 170 2.89 0.27 -15.40
CA ILE A 170 3.26 -1.15 -15.58
C ILE A 170 2.92 -1.63 -16.99
N LEU A 171 1.73 -1.31 -17.50
CA LEU A 171 1.32 -1.68 -18.87
C LEU A 171 2.22 -1.10 -19.96
N LEU A 172 2.84 0.05 -19.72
CA LEU A 172 3.74 0.71 -20.66
C LEU A 172 5.17 0.14 -20.65
N VAL A 173 5.61 -0.50 -19.55
CA VAL A 173 6.97 -1.08 -19.40
C VAL A 173 7.41 -1.94 -20.61
N PRO A 174 6.62 -2.90 -21.10
CA PRO A 174 7.03 -3.78 -22.21
C PRO A 174 6.87 -3.18 -23.61
N VAL A 175 6.19 -2.03 -23.75
CA VAL A 175 5.86 -1.42 -25.04
C VAL A 175 7.10 -1.11 -25.89
N PRO A 176 8.17 -0.47 -25.36
CA PRO A 176 9.38 -0.20 -26.15
C PRO A 176 10.01 -1.47 -26.72
N ARG A 177 9.98 -2.57 -25.96
CA ARG A 177 10.57 -3.85 -26.40
C ARG A 177 9.75 -4.55 -27.46
N ILE A 178 8.42 -4.53 -27.31
CA ILE A 178 7.53 -5.04 -28.36
C ILE A 178 7.71 -4.22 -29.65
N TRP A 179 8.01 -2.92 -29.54
CA TRP A 179 8.25 -2.10 -30.72
C TRP A 179 9.53 -2.47 -31.47
N GLU A 180 10.63 -2.73 -30.75
CA GLU A 180 11.94 -3.16 -31.27
C GLU A 180 11.90 -4.57 -31.90
N LEU A 181 10.97 -5.43 -31.48
CA LEU A 181 10.90 -6.81 -31.94
C LEU A 181 10.32 -6.90 -33.37
N GLN A 182 11.08 -7.49 -34.30
CA GLN A 182 10.69 -7.68 -35.71
C GLN A 182 9.63 -8.80 -35.88
N MET A 183 8.46 -8.63 -35.25
CA MET A 183 7.34 -9.56 -35.37
C MET A 183 6.33 -9.11 -36.43
N ASN A 184 5.58 -10.07 -36.94
CA ASN A 184 4.48 -9.82 -37.86
C ASN A 184 3.36 -9.00 -37.16
N LYS A 185 2.75 -8.04 -37.86
CA LYS A 185 1.83 -7.05 -37.24
C LYS A 185 0.64 -7.69 -36.50
N ARG A 186 0.15 -8.84 -36.99
CA ARG A 186 -0.92 -9.61 -36.31
C ARG A 186 -0.49 -10.10 -34.92
N THR A 187 0.70 -10.70 -34.81
CA THR A 187 1.21 -11.18 -33.53
C THR A 187 1.49 -10.03 -32.56
N LYS A 188 1.97 -8.90 -33.08
CA LYS A 188 2.15 -7.67 -32.29
C LYS A 188 0.83 -7.22 -31.64
N PHE A 189 -0.25 -7.18 -32.42
CA PHE A 189 -1.57 -6.79 -31.93
C PHE A 189 -2.16 -7.79 -30.92
N SER A 190 -1.96 -9.10 -31.13
CA SER A 190 -2.38 -10.12 -30.17
C SER A 190 -1.67 -9.99 -28.81
N ILE A 191 -0.38 -9.65 -28.80
CA ILE A 191 0.38 -9.43 -27.56
C ILE A 191 -0.16 -8.19 -26.82
N PHE A 192 -0.42 -7.10 -27.54
CA PHE A 192 -1.08 -5.92 -26.94
C PHE A 192 -2.46 -6.26 -26.37
N GLY A 193 -3.25 -7.07 -27.08
CA GLY A 193 -4.58 -7.51 -26.60
C GLY A 193 -4.51 -8.33 -25.32
N ILE A 194 -3.59 -9.30 -25.24
CA ILE A 194 -3.39 -10.11 -24.03
C ILE A 194 -2.91 -9.23 -22.86
N MET A 195 -2.04 -8.26 -23.13
CA MET A 195 -1.50 -7.38 -22.11
C MET A 195 -2.55 -6.43 -21.55
N LEU A 196 -3.44 -5.92 -22.39
CA LEU A 196 -4.59 -5.11 -21.97
C LEU A 196 -5.62 -5.94 -21.19
N LEU A 197 -5.88 -7.19 -21.61
CA LEU A 197 -6.79 -8.10 -20.92
C LEU A 197 -6.27 -8.57 -19.55
N GLY A 198 -4.95 -8.67 -19.38
CA GLY A 198 -4.32 -9.10 -18.13
C GLY A 198 -4.02 -7.98 -17.14
N GLY A 199 -4.22 -6.71 -17.51
CA GLY A 199 -3.90 -5.54 -16.68
C GLY A 199 -5.11 -4.73 -16.19
N LEU A 200 -6.34 -5.22 -16.42
CA LEU A 200 -7.58 -4.61 -15.92
C LEU A 200 -8.26 -5.55 -14.91
#